data_AF-A0A9X8D1W5-F1
#
_entry.id   AF-A0A9X8D1W5-F1
#
_cell.length_a   1.000
_cell.length_b   1.000
_cell.length_c   1.000
_cell.angle_alpha   90.00
_cell.angle_beta   90.00
_cell.angle_gamma   90.00
#
_symmetry.space_group_name_H-M   'P 1'
#
loop_
_entity.id
_entity.type
_entity.pdbx_description
1 polymer ?
#
loop_
_entity_poly.entity_id
_entity_poly.type
_entity_poly.pdbx_seq_one_letter_code
_entity_poly.pdbx_strand_id
1 'polypeptide(L)' 'MLELYGPMVRARALVAALGFKTYAAFYKARREEKLPVKVFDLEGRRGPFARTTDIADWLESMSE' A
#
# COMPACT_ATOMS: atom_id res chain seq x y z
N MET A 1 7.36 -12.06 1.51
CA MET A 1 6.83 -10.71 1.84
C MET A 1 6.40 -10.57 3.29
N LEU A 2 5.68 -11.55 3.86
CA LEU A 2 5.24 -11.56 5.27
C LEU A 2 6.38 -11.48 6.29
N GLU A 3 7.49 -12.18 6.07
CA GLU A 3 8.65 -12.15 6.99
C GLU A 3 9.35 -10.78 7.06
N LEU A 4 9.26 -9.98 5.98
CA LEU A 4 9.91 -8.67 5.87
C LEU A 4 9.04 -7.51 6.36
N TYR A 5 7.74 -7.56 6.07
CA TYR A 5 6.81 -6.47 6.39
C TYR A 5 5.82 -6.80 7.50
N GLY A 6 5.72 -8.06 7.93
CA GLY A 6 4.64 -8.54 8.78
C GLY A 6 3.31 -8.62 8.01
N PRO A 7 2.17 -8.74 8.72
CA PRO A 7 0.84 -8.87 8.10
C PRO A 7 0.35 -7.58 7.42
N MET A 8 0.97 -6.44 7.71
CA MET A 8 0.57 -5.13 7.20
C MET A 8 1.77 -4.30 6.76
N VAL A 9 1.65 -3.64 5.62
CA VAL A 9 2.65 -2.72 5.11
C VAL A 9 2.30 -1.29 5.54
N ARG A 10 3.27 -0.60 6.17
CA ARG A 10 3.15 0.81 6.59
C ARG A 10 3.39 1.78 5.44
N ALA A 11 2.84 2.98 5.58
CA ALA A 11 2.92 4.09 4.63
C ALA A 11 4.20 4.19 3.78
N ARG A 12 5.39 4.23 4.39
CA ARG A 12 6.65 4.37 3.62
C ARG A 12 6.87 3.22 2.64
N ALA A 13 6.72 1.99 3.12
CA ALA A 13 6.89 0.80 2.30
C ALA A 13 5.73 0.64 1.31
N LEU A 14 4.51 1.02 1.72
CA LEU A 14 3.32 0.98 0.87
C LEU A 14 3.46 1.89 -0.35
N VAL A 15 3.85 3.15 -0.14
CA VAL A 15 4.04 4.14 -1.21
C VAL A 15 5.07 3.64 -2.23
N ALA A 16 6.18 3.09 -1.75
CA ALA A 16 7.23 2.54 -2.60
C ALA A 16 6.77 1.27 -3.34
N ALA A 17 6.10 0.34 -2.66
CA ALA A 17 5.61 -0.91 -3.24
C ALA A 17 4.58 -0.66 -4.36
N LEU A 18 3.76 0.37 -4.22
CA LEU A 18 2.79 0.78 -5.25
C LEU A 18 3.41 1.63 -6.39
N GLY A 19 4.72 1.83 -6.39
CA GLY A 19 5.43 2.54 -7.47
C GLY A 19 5.30 4.07 -7.44
N PHE A 20 4.84 4.67 -6.35
CA PHE A 20 4.73 6.13 -6.24
C PHE A 20 6.07 6.77 -5.86
N LYS A 21 6.48 7.79 -6.61
CA LYS A 21 7.70 8.57 -6.32
C LYS A 21 7.57 9.49 -5.11
N THR A 22 6.35 9.94 -4.78
CA THR A 22 6.11 10.87 -3.67
C THR A 22 4.85 10.50 -2.90
N TYR A 23 4.82 10.84 -1.61
CA TYR A 23 3.63 10.71 -0.79
C TYR A 23 2.45 11.53 -1.33
N ALA A 24 2.70 12.72 -1.89
CA ALA A 24 1.65 13.56 -2.45
C ALA A 24 0.92 12.88 -3.61
N ALA A 25 1.66 12.20 -4.51
CA ALA A 25 1.06 11.44 -5.61
C ALA A 25 0.23 10.27 -5.10
N PHE A 26 0.74 9.54 -4.09
CA PHE A 26 0.00 8.47 -3.44
C PHE A 26 -1.30 8.98 -2.78
N TYR A 27 -1.24 10.06 -1.99
CA TYR A 27 -2.43 10.61 -1.32
C TYR A 27 -3.44 11.17 -2.33
N LYS A 28 -2.98 11.73 -3.47
CA LYS A 28 -3.87 12.12 -4.56
C LYS A 28 -4.60 10.89 -5.13
N ALA A 29 -3.88 9.83 -5.47
CA ALA A 29 -4.47 8.59 -5.99
C ALA A 29 -5.41 7.93 -4.96
N ARG A 30 -5.06 7.96 -3.67
CA ARG A 30 -5.91 7.50 -2.56
C ARG A 30 -7.23 8.27 -2.50
N ARG A 31 -7.18 9.61 -2.59
CA ARG A 31 -8.37 10.47 -2.56
C ARG A 31 -9.26 10.29 -3.79
N GLU A 32 -8.65 9.96 -4.92
CA GLU A 32 -9.36 9.64 -6.17
C GLU A 32 -9.81 8.17 -6.25
N GLU A 33 -9.59 7.37 -5.20
CA GLU A 33 -9.95 5.94 -5.15
C GLU A 33 -9.31 5.11 -6.27
N LYS A 34 -8.13 5.54 -6.76
CA LYS A 34 -7.38 4.91 -7.86
C LYS A 34 -6.24 4.01 -7.39
N LEU A 35 -6.25 3.59 -6.13
CA LEU A 35 -5.24 2.66 -5.64
C LEU A 35 -5.59 1.23 -6.06
N PRO A 36 -4.60 0.43 -6.51
CA PRO A 36 -4.85 -0.93 -6.96
C PRO A 36 -5.11 -1.90 -5.80
N VAL A 37 -4.87 -1.47 -4.56
CA VAL A 37 -5.06 -2.28 -3.35
C VAL A 37 -5.88 -1.50 -2.32
N LYS A 38 -6.55 -2.23 -1.43
CA LYS A 38 -7.30 -1.63 -0.33
C LYS A 38 -6.34 -1.02 0.69
N VAL A 39 -6.51 0.28 0.92
CA VAL A 39 -5.77 1.03 1.95
C VAL A 39 -6.72 1.46 3.05
N PHE A 40 -6.32 1.24 4.30
CA PHE A 40 -7.07 1.59 5.50
C PHE A 40 -6.18 2.36 6.49
N ASP A 41 -6.82 3.11 7.38
CA ASP A 41 -6.15 3.72 8.52
C ASP A 41 -6.43 2.88 9.78
N LEU A 42 -5.52 2.93 10.73
CA LEU A 42 -5.68 2.28 12.03
C LEU A 42 -5.88 3.35 13.10
N GLU A 43 -6.91 3.18 13.93
CA GLU A 43 -7.14 4.09 15.05
C GLU A 43 -5.89 4.14 15.97
N GLY A 44 -5.52 5.36 16.38
CA GLY A 44 -4.33 5.58 17.22
C GLY A 44 -2.98 5.41 16.49
N ARG A 45 -2.96 5.13 15.18
CA ARG A 45 -1.73 5.03 14.39
C ARG A 45 -1.75 5.95 13.19
N ARG A 46 -0.65 6.69 13.00
CA ARG A 46 -0.52 7.63 11.88
C ARG A 46 -0.16 6.90 10.58
N GLY A 47 -0.87 7.29 9.52
CA GLY A 47 -0.56 6.94 8.15
C GLY A 47 -1.36 5.76 7.59
N PRO A 48 -1.34 5.58 6.27
CA PRO A 48 -2.02 4.49 5.58
C PRO A 48 -1.36 3.13 5.83
N PHE A 49 -2.20 2.10 5.82
CA PHE A 49 -1.82 0.69 5.89
C PHE A 49 -2.51 -0.08 4.77
N ALA A 50 -1.86 -1.15 4.32
CA ALA A 50 -2.49 -2.17 3.47
C ALA A 50 -2.04 -3.55 3.94
N ARG A 51 -2.81 -4.60 3.63
CA ARG A 51 -2.38 -5.97 3.92
C ARG A 51 -1.24 -6.33 3.00
N THR A 52 -0.24 -7.02 3.56
CA THR A 52 0.91 -7.48 2.77
C THR A 52 0.48 -8.45 1.66
N THR A 53 -0.54 -9.26 1.91
CA THR A 53 -1.11 -10.20 0.92
C THR A 53 -1.77 -9.46 -0.25
N ASP A 54 -2.58 -8.43 0.02
CA ASP A 54 -3.25 -7.66 -1.05
C ASP A 54 -2.25 -7.02 -2.02
N ILE A 55 -1.09 -6.58 -1.50
CA ILE A 55 0.00 -6.05 -2.34
C ILE A 55 0.69 -7.16 -3.12
N ALA A 56 0.93 -8.32 -2.50
CA ALA A 56 1.55 -9.46 -3.16
C ALA A 56 0.68 -9.95 -4.33
N ASP A 57 -0.61 -10.18 -4.08
CA ASP A 57 -1.58 -10.65 -5.08
C ASP A 57 -1.67 -9.66 -6.25
N TRP A 58 -1.67 -8.36 -5.97
CA TRP A 58 -1.64 -7.33 -7.00
C TRP A 58 -0.35 -7.36 -7.83
N LEU A 59 0.81 -7.45 -7.18
CA LEU A 59 2.10 -7.52 -7.87
C LEU A 59 2.19 -8.78 -8.76
N GLU A 60 1.69 -9.91 -8.28
CA GLU A 60 1.61 -11.15 -9.06
C GLU A 60 0.70 -10.98 -10.28
N SER A 61 -0.46 -10.32 -10.13
CA SER A 61 -1.37 -10.03 -11.26
C SER A 61 -0.78 -9.11 -12.33
N MET A 62 0.31 -8.38 -12.05
CA MET A 62 1.00 -7.54 -13.03
C MET A 62 2.06 -8.30 -13.84
N SER A 63 2.45 -9.49 -13.39
CA SER A 63 3.53 -10.28 -14.00
C SER A 63 3.05 -11.32 -15.03
N GLU A 64 1.75 -11.35 -15.29
CA GLU A 64 1.05 -12.24 -16.21
C GLU A 64 0.64 -11.50 -17.49
#